data_AF-A0ABD1FFV4-F1
#
_entry.id   AF-A0ABD1FFV4-F1
#
_cell.length_a   1.000
_cell.length_b   1.000
_cell.length_c   1.000
_cell.angle_alpha   90.00
_cell.angle_beta   90.00
_cell.angle_gamma   90.00
#
_symmetry.space_group_name_H-M   'P 1'
#
loop_
_entity.id
_entity.type
_entity.pdbx_description
1 polymer ?
#
loop_
_entity_poly.entity_id
_entity_poly.type
_entity_poly.pdbx_seq_one_letter_code
_entity_poly.pdbx_strand_id
1 'polypeptide(L)'
;MFFSLFYFAINSGSLISTFVTPILRNDVHCFDNTSCFPLAFAVPGILMVISIFIFVFGKPLYKMKQPKGNVFLNVIKCMSYAVVNRKKGPKVDHWLDRSEEKYGTRLVTDIKSFMKVLVIFLPLPIFWALYDQQGSGWTFQAVRMDGNIGFYTILPDQMQVINPLLILAFIPLFSYGVYPLLAKCNLLTTPLQKMVCGGFLAAIAFAVSACLSIFLEATYPVLPEKGEAQVRIYDTTNACNYYFTTDDNIVPDGVFDDGYFEYKDIHIDSEKEITFHFNSATCENKSLPVTMEEEAAYGIYLYKYSTSNTVFVEYYQDDVNKSTDGYPLVRTLSSYNQPITYINSKDQSNVVEIEAGNSTLFKIKEIGEYYIESSTTTLEFKLGGTYSVLIDENGDVKSFITVTNPNSVNMLWLLIQYFIITAGEIMFSVTGLEFAYSQAPISMKSVVQSLWLLTTAFGNLLIVIIESLELFEKQSNDFFLYTGLMVVDMLLFMWLAIRYKYVTDEDSSVGDETELNNAEDSKKVANGVDNPAFEQNN
;
A
#
# COMPACT_ATOMS: atom_id res chain seq x y z
N MET A 1 -27.97 11.26 2.79
CA MET A 1 -27.10 12.44 3.02
C MET A 1 -26.18 12.29 4.24
N PHE A 2 -26.67 11.83 5.40
CA PHE A 2 -25.82 11.66 6.60
C PHE A 2 -24.57 10.81 6.36
N PHE A 3 -24.72 9.60 5.80
CA PHE A 3 -23.57 8.70 5.52
C PHE A 3 -22.56 9.31 4.56
N SER A 4 -23.03 10.03 3.53
CA SER A 4 -22.16 10.73 2.57
C SER A 4 -21.37 11.86 3.24
N LEU A 5 -21.98 12.65 4.14
CA LEU A 5 -21.29 13.69 4.90
C LEU A 5 -20.30 13.11 5.91
N PHE A 6 -20.65 11.99 6.56
CA PHE A 6 -19.75 11.27 7.44
C PHE A 6 -18.52 10.75 6.68
N TYR A 7 -18.72 10.13 5.51
CA TYR A 7 -17.64 9.69 4.63
C TYR A 7 -16.79 10.85 4.11
N PHE A 8 -17.42 11.97 3.76
CA PHE A 8 -16.71 13.18 3.35
C PHE A 8 -15.80 13.69 4.47
N ALA A 9 -16.28 13.71 5.72
CA ALA A 9 -15.49 14.14 6.87
C ALA A 9 -14.28 13.22 7.14
N ILE A 10 -14.46 11.89 7.05
CA ILE A 10 -13.37 10.92 7.20
C ILE A 10 -12.29 11.13 6.13
N ASN A 11 -12.70 11.20 4.86
CA ASN A 11 -11.76 11.34 3.75
C ASN A 11 -11.08 12.72 3.72
N SER A 12 -11.77 13.78 4.16
CA SER A 12 -11.17 15.09 4.37
C SER A 12 -10.10 15.04 5.47
N GLY A 13 -10.40 14.37 6.59
CA GLY A 13 -9.45 14.19 7.69
C GLY A 13 -8.22 13.38 7.27
N SER A 14 -8.43 12.28 6.54
CA SER A 14 -7.35 11.47 5.95
C SER A 14 -6.48 12.31 5.01
N LEU A 15 -7.08 13.04 4.06
CA LEU A 15 -6.37 13.91 3.14
C LEU A 15 -5.47 14.93 3.86
N ILE A 16 -6.03 15.64 4.86
CA ILE A 16 -5.28 16.63 5.65
C ILE A 16 -4.14 15.95 6.40
N SER A 17 -4.39 14.78 7.01
CA SER A 17 -3.36 14.06 7.75
C SER A 17 -2.21 13.62 6.84
N THR A 18 -2.50 13.09 5.65
CA THR A 18 -1.46 12.61 4.73
C THR A 18 -0.57 13.75 4.21
N PHE A 19 -1.08 14.98 4.12
CA PHE A 19 -0.26 16.16 3.80
C PHE A 19 0.50 16.72 5.00
N VAL A 20 -0.17 16.87 6.15
CA VAL A 20 0.38 17.58 7.31
C VAL A 20 1.37 16.71 8.09
N THR A 21 1.13 15.41 8.24
CA THR A 21 1.97 14.53 9.06
C THR A 21 3.42 14.41 8.55
N PRO A 22 3.69 14.28 7.23
CA PRO A 22 5.06 14.28 6.72
C PRO A 22 5.81 15.61 6.93
N ILE A 23 5.13 16.75 6.73
CA ILE A 23 5.68 18.09 6.98
C ILE A 23 6.09 18.24 8.44
N LEU A 24 5.21 17.83 9.37
CA LEU A 24 5.53 17.85 10.80
C LEU A 24 6.68 16.93 11.19
N ARG A 25 6.90 15.84 10.43
CA ARG A 25 7.97 14.87 10.69
C ARG A 25 9.32 15.33 10.13
N ASN A 26 9.37 15.84 8.91
CA ASN A 26 10.63 16.12 8.21
C ASN A 26 11.08 17.58 8.32
N ASP A 27 10.14 18.54 8.32
CA ASP A 27 10.47 19.96 8.26
C ASP A 27 10.66 20.59 9.66
N VAL A 28 10.40 19.81 10.71
CA VAL A 28 10.61 20.21 12.10
C VAL A 28 11.63 19.28 12.75
N HIS A 29 12.77 19.83 13.15
CA HIS A 29 13.80 19.08 13.87
C HIS A 29 13.49 19.06 15.36
N CYS A 30 13.55 17.89 15.97
CA CYS A 30 13.35 17.71 17.41
C CYS A 30 14.47 16.86 17.99
N PHE A 31 15.00 17.28 19.14
CA PHE A 31 15.97 16.52 19.94
C PHE A 31 17.22 16.09 19.13
N ASP A 32 17.80 17.03 18.38
CA ASP A 32 19.03 16.84 17.58
C ASP A 32 18.96 15.75 16.49
N ASN A 33 17.75 15.23 16.20
CA ASN A 33 17.49 14.33 15.08
C ASN A 33 16.84 15.08 13.91
N THR A 34 17.18 14.67 12.68
CA THR A 34 16.66 15.27 11.45
C THR A 34 15.16 15.08 11.26
N SER A 35 14.53 14.09 11.92
CA SER A 35 13.07 13.85 11.85
C SER A 35 12.39 13.84 13.22
N CYS A 36 11.26 14.55 13.36
CA CYS A 36 10.47 14.68 14.59
C CYS A 36 9.22 13.79 14.64
N PHE A 37 9.42 12.50 14.92
CA PHE A 37 8.32 11.58 15.22
C PHE A 37 7.47 11.98 16.46
N PRO A 38 8.04 12.50 17.57
CA PRO A 38 7.22 12.87 18.72
C PRO A 38 6.15 13.91 18.40
N LEU A 39 6.46 14.91 17.56
CA LEU A 39 5.48 15.92 17.14
C LEU A 39 4.42 15.32 16.22
N ALA A 40 4.83 14.50 15.26
CA ALA A 40 3.92 13.82 14.34
C ALA A 40 2.88 12.94 15.07
N PHE A 41 3.24 12.33 16.21
CA PHE A 41 2.30 11.57 17.05
C PHE A 41 1.55 12.43 18.09
N ALA A 42 2.18 13.48 18.62
CA ALA A 42 1.56 14.35 19.61
C ALA A 42 0.37 15.14 19.04
N VAL A 43 0.47 15.62 17.80
CA VAL A 43 -0.59 16.42 17.16
C VAL A 43 -1.92 15.65 17.08
N PRO A 44 -2.00 14.42 16.52
CA PRO A 44 -3.22 13.60 16.57
C PRO A 44 -3.72 13.34 18.00
N GLY A 45 -2.82 13.12 18.95
CA GLY A 45 -3.17 12.93 20.36
C GLY A 45 -3.88 14.15 20.97
N ILE A 46 -3.35 15.35 20.71
CA ILE A 46 -3.96 16.62 21.14
C ILE A 46 -5.31 16.83 20.45
N LEU A 47 -5.41 16.58 19.14
CA LEU A 47 -6.68 16.68 18.41
C LEU A 47 -7.74 15.72 18.97
N MET A 48 -7.37 14.50 19.39
CA MET A 48 -8.27 13.56 20.06
C MET A 48 -8.77 14.12 21.40
N VAL A 49 -7.88 14.70 22.21
CA VAL A 49 -8.27 15.35 23.47
C VAL A 49 -9.23 16.50 23.22
N ILE A 50 -8.95 17.38 22.25
CA ILE A 50 -9.84 18.48 21.86
C ILE A 50 -11.21 17.94 21.40
N SER A 51 -11.23 16.87 20.61
CA SER A 51 -12.46 16.22 20.15
C SER A 51 -13.32 15.72 21.33
N ILE A 52 -12.69 15.10 22.33
CA ILE A 52 -13.38 14.66 23.57
C ILE A 52 -13.96 15.86 24.31
N PHE A 53 -13.21 16.97 24.45
CA PHE A 53 -13.72 18.18 25.08
C PHE A 53 -14.95 18.71 24.33
N ILE A 54 -14.88 18.88 23.02
CA ILE A 54 -16.01 19.33 22.19
C ILE A 54 -17.22 18.40 22.37
N PHE A 55 -17.00 17.08 22.37
CA PHE A 55 -18.05 16.10 22.57
C PHE A 55 -18.73 16.24 23.94
N VAL A 56 -17.96 16.42 25.01
CA VAL A 56 -18.47 16.61 26.37
C VAL A 56 -19.22 17.94 26.52
N PHE A 57 -18.71 19.03 25.93
CA PHE A 57 -19.39 20.33 25.91
C PHE A 57 -20.67 20.31 25.07
N GLY A 58 -20.75 19.43 24.06
CA GLY A 58 -21.94 19.19 23.24
C GLY A 58 -23.00 18.33 23.93
N LYS A 59 -22.68 17.66 25.06
CA LYS A 59 -23.62 16.82 25.82
C LYS A 59 -25.01 17.43 26.06
N PRO A 60 -25.20 18.71 26.47
CA PRO A 60 -26.52 19.29 26.67
C PRO A 60 -27.36 19.40 25.39
N LEU A 61 -26.75 19.33 24.20
CA LEU A 61 -27.45 19.35 22.92
C LEU A 61 -27.97 17.96 22.52
N TYR A 62 -27.46 16.88 23.14
CA TYR A 62 -27.81 15.51 22.77
C TYR A 62 -29.09 15.02 23.47
N LYS A 63 -29.99 14.44 22.67
CA LYS A 63 -31.14 13.68 23.17
C LYS A 63 -30.67 12.30 23.62
N MET A 64 -30.41 12.15 24.92
CA MET A 64 -29.94 10.91 25.54
C MET A 64 -31.08 9.87 25.55
N LYS A 65 -31.00 8.86 24.67
CA LYS A 65 -31.90 7.71 24.70
C LYS A 65 -31.51 6.77 25.84
N GLN A 66 -32.50 6.20 26.54
CA GLN A 66 -32.21 5.24 27.61
C GLN A 66 -31.49 4.01 27.03
N PRO A 67 -30.53 3.42 27.77
CA PRO A 67 -29.82 2.25 27.31
C PRO A 67 -30.81 1.09 27.13
N LYS A 68 -31.13 0.75 25.86
CA LYS A 68 -31.78 -0.52 25.54
C LYS A 68 -30.84 -1.64 26.03
N GLY A 69 -31.35 -2.66 26.72
CA GLY A 69 -30.55 -3.72 27.34
C GLY A 69 -29.63 -4.46 26.36
N ASN A 70 -28.83 -5.43 26.82
CA ASN A 70 -27.80 -6.06 25.98
C ASN A 70 -28.41 -6.95 24.87
N VAL A 71 -28.80 -6.32 23.75
CA VAL A 71 -29.49 -6.95 22.61
C VAL A 71 -28.65 -8.07 22.04
N PHE A 72 -27.33 -7.89 21.94
CA PHE A 72 -26.40 -8.90 21.42
C PHE A 72 -26.45 -10.22 22.21
N LEU A 73 -26.42 -10.15 23.54
CA LEU A 73 -26.55 -11.36 24.38
C LEU A 73 -27.92 -12.02 24.23
N ASN A 74 -28.98 -11.24 24.06
CA ASN A 74 -30.32 -11.77 23.83
C ASN A 74 -30.41 -12.50 22.49
N VAL A 75 -29.76 -11.97 21.44
CA VAL A 75 -29.65 -12.62 20.13
C VAL A 75 -28.92 -13.96 20.25
N ILE A 76 -27.75 -13.99 20.90
CA ILE A 76 -27.00 -15.24 21.12
C ILE A 76 -27.82 -16.26 21.90
N LYS A 77 -28.45 -15.86 23.01
CA LYS A 77 -29.28 -16.74 23.84
C LYS A 77 -30.49 -17.28 23.08
N CYS A 78 -31.18 -16.44 22.31
CA CYS A 78 -32.34 -16.81 21.50
C CYS A 78 -31.95 -17.81 20.40
N MET A 79 -30.86 -17.54 19.66
CA MET A 79 -30.34 -18.45 18.64
C MET A 79 -29.89 -19.78 19.26
N SER A 80 -29.16 -19.73 20.37
CA SER A 80 -28.67 -20.94 21.06
C SER A 80 -29.83 -21.81 21.55
N TYR A 81 -30.88 -21.19 22.10
CA TYR A 81 -32.10 -21.88 22.52
C TYR A 81 -32.82 -22.54 21.34
N ALA A 82 -32.97 -21.84 20.21
CA ALA A 82 -33.56 -22.40 19.00
C ALA A 82 -32.74 -23.56 18.41
N VAL A 83 -31.40 -23.46 18.41
CA VAL A 83 -30.51 -24.52 17.91
C VAL A 83 -30.58 -25.76 18.80
N VAL A 84 -30.51 -25.60 20.13
CA VAL A 84 -30.60 -26.72 21.09
C VAL A 84 -31.95 -27.43 20.97
N ASN A 85 -33.03 -26.67 20.74
CA ASN A 85 -34.36 -27.22 20.59
C ASN A 85 -34.74 -27.55 19.14
N ARG A 86 -33.78 -27.56 18.20
CA ARG A 86 -34.03 -27.78 16.75
C ARG A 86 -34.69 -29.11 16.40
N LYS A 87 -34.56 -30.13 17.24
CA LYS A 87 -35.20 -31.46 17.04
C LYS A 87 -36.40 -31.74 17.96
N LYS A 88 -36.74 -30.83 18.88
CA LYS A 88 -37.85 -31.03 19.84
C LYS A 88 -39.09 -30.26 19.41
N GLY A 89 -40.24 -30.94 19.39
CA GLY A 89 -41.56 -30.32 19.16
C GLY A 89 -42.09 -30.39 17.72
N PRO A 90 -43.24 -29.75 17.45
CA PRO A 90 -43.93 -29.81 16.16
C PRO A 90 -43.11 -29.19 15.00
N LYS A 91 -43.49 -29.53 13.76
CA LYS A 91 -42.90 -28.91 12.57
C LYS A 91 -43.24 -27.42 12.58
N VAL A 92 -42.20 -26.59 12.48
CA VAL A 92 -42.26 -25.12 12.37
C VAL A 92 -41.63 -24.72 11.04
N ASP A 93 -42.10 -23.63 10.43
CA ASP A 93 -41.65 -23.18 9.12
C ASP A 93 -40.21 -22.67 9.14
N HIS A 94 -39.83 -21.93 10.19
CA HIS A 94 -38.45 -21.52 10.43
C HIS A 94 -37.95 -22.02 11.80
N TRP A 95 -36.69 -22.48 11.87
CA TRP A 95 -36.11 -23.08 13.09
C TRP A 95 -36.09 -22.12 14.29
N LEU A 96 -36.09 -20.81 14.03
CA LEU A 96 -36.09 -19.76 15.04
C LEU A 96 -37.47 -19.52 15.68
N ASP A 97 -38.56 -19.96 15.06
CA ASP A 97 -39.94 -19.74 15.52
C ASP A 97 -40.21 -20.41 16.88
N ARG A 98 -39.40 -21.43 17.21
CA ARG A 98 -39.45 -22.11 18.51
C ARG A 98 -39.05 -21.23 19.69
N SER A 99 -38.38 -20.13 19.42
CA SER A 99 -37.98 -19.19 20.46
C SER A 99 -39.05 -18.13 20.73
N GLU A 100 -40.14 -18.09 19.95
CA GLU A 100 -41.18 -17.06 20.10
C GLU A 100 -41.87 -17.14 21.46
N GLU A 101 -42.11 -18.34 21.99
CA GLU A 101 -42.75 -18.54 23.29
C GLU A 101 -41.92 -17.96 24.45
N LYS A 102 -40.59 -18.03 24.35
CA LYS A 102 -39.69 -17.60 25.43
C LYS A 102 -39.17 -16.18 25.27
N TYR A 103 -38.95 -15.73 24.04
CA TYR A 103 -38.27 -14.48 23.73
C TYR A 103 -39.15 -13.46 22.99
N GLY A 104 -40.39 -13.83 22.66
CA GLY A 104 -41.36 -12.99 21.97
C GLY A 104 -41.18 -12.99 20.45
N THR A 105 -42.30 -12.87 19.74
CA THR A 105 -42.35 -12.89 18.27
C THR A 105 -41.53 -11.76 17.64
N ARG A 106 -41.52 -10.56 18.25
CA ARG A 106 -40.74 -9.42 17.75
C ARG A 106 -39.24 -9.68 17.70
N LEU A 107 -38.64 -10.17 18.78
CA LEU A 107 -37.21 -10.45 18.81
C LEU A 107 -36.84 -11.53 17.80
N VAL A 108 -37.67 -12.56 17.66
CA VAL A 108 -37.46 -13.63 16.68
C VAL A 108 -37.53 -13.09 15.25
N THR A 109 -38.49 -12.23 14.93
CA THR A 109 -38.58 -11.59 13.60
C THR A 109 -37.41 -10.65 13.33
N ASP A 110 -37.01 -9.82 14.31
CA ASP A 110 -35.83 -8.97 14.21
C ASP A 110 -34.56 -9.81 13.94
N ILE A 111 -34.38 -10.94 14.64
CA ILE A 111 -33.24 -11.85 14.41
C ILE A 111 -33.30 -12.47 13.01
N LYS A 112 -34.48 -12.83 12.49
CA LYS A 112 -34.60 -13.34 11.11
C LYS A 112 -34.14 -12.31 10.09
N SER A 113 -34.56 -11.05 10.22
CA SER A 113 -34.15 -9.96 9.32
C SER A 113 -32.67 -9.66 9.46
N PHE A 114 -32.17 -9.59 10.70
CA PHE A 114 -30.75 -9.47 11.01
C PHE A 114 -29.90 -10.56 10.34
N MET A 115 -30.30 -11.83 10.45
CA MET A 115 -29.59 -12.94 9.83
C MET A 115 -29.56 -12.85 8.30
N LYS A 116 -30.63 -12.35 7.65
CA LYS A 116 -30.62 -12.13 6.19
C LYS A 116 -29.56 -11.11 5.79
N VAL A 117 -29.40 -10.04 6.56
CA VAL A 117 -28.35 -9.03 6.33
C VAL A 117 -26.95 -9.65 6.54
N LEU A 118 -26.76 -10.46 7.58
CA LEU A 118 -25.48 -11.13 7.82
C LEU A 118 -25.06 -12.09 6.69
N VAL A 119 -26.01 -12.77 6.06
CA VAL A 119 -25.71 -13.61 4.89
C VAL A 119 -25.15 -12.76 3.74
N ILE A 120 -25.67 -11.55 3.53
CA ILE A 120 -25.13 -10.60 2.54
C ILE A 120 -23.73 -10.12 2.92
N PHE A 121 -23.37 -10.11 4.21
CA PHE A 121 -22.04 -9.70 4.67
C PHE A 121 -20.94 -10.75 4.46
N LEU A 122 -21.28 -12.00 4.11
CA LEU A 122 -20.29 -13.07 3.97
C LEU A 122 -19.18 -12.78 2.93
N PRO A 123 -19.45 -12.15 1.77
CA PRO A 123 -18.41 -11.80 0.78
C PRO A 123 -17.57 -10.56 1.17
N LEU A 124 -18.09 -9.67 2.02
CA LEU A 124 -17.47 -8.38 2.33
C LEU A 124 -16.03 -8.48 2.86
N PRO A 125 -15.65 -9.45 3.72
CA PRO A 125 -14.26 -9.60 4.14
C PRO A 125 -13.29 -9.80 2.98
N ILE A 126 -13.69 -10.54 1.93
CA ILE A 126 -12.85 -10.75 0.74
C ILE A 126 -12.75 -9.45 -0.06
N PHE A 127 -13.88 -8.75 -0.24
CA PHE A 127 -13.86 -7.42 -0.86
C PHE A 127 -12.89 -6.47 -0.14
N TRP A 128 -12.96 -6.38 1.19
CA TRP A 128 -12.06 -5.51 1.98
C TRP A 128 -10.61 -5.95 1.89
N ALA A 129 -10.36 -7.26 2.00
CA ALA A 129 -9.01 -7.80 1.88
C ALA A 129 -8.37 -7.40 0.55
N LEU A 130 -9.13 -7.46 -0.54
CA LEU A 130 -8.63 -7.09 -1.86
C LEU A 130 -8.59 -5.57 -2.05
N TYR A 131 -9.61 -4.84 -1.62
CA TYR A 131 -9.67 -3.38 -1.75
C TYR A 131 -8.52 -2.68 -1.02
N ASP A 132 -8.22 -3.10 0.22
CA ASP A 132 -7.18 -2.47 1.03
C ASP A 132 -5.75 -2.74 0.48
N GLN A 133 -5.57 -3.66 -0.49
CA GLN A 133 -4.29 -3.85 -1.21
C GLN A 133 -3.83 -2.62 -2.01
N GLN A 134 -4.70 -1.65 -2.27
CA GLN A 134 -4.27 -0.38 -2.85
C GLN A 134 -3.31 0.41 -1.94
N GLY A 135 -3.30 0.13 -0.63
CA GLY A 135 -2.40 0.76 0.34
C GLY A 135 -0.98 0.18 0.34
N SER A 136 -0.85 -1.13 0.12
CA SER A 136 0.45 -1.83 0.09
C SER A 136 0.89 -2.11 -1.35
N GLY A 137 0.19 -3.01 -2.05
CA GLY A 137 0.56 -3.50 -3.38
C GLY A 137 0.79 -2.40 -4.41
N TRP A 138 -0.06 -1.38 -4.45
CA TRP A 138 0.10 -0.27 -5.39
C TRP A 138 1.20 0.72 -4.98
N THR A 139 1.50 0.83 -3.68
CA THR A 139 2.67 1.58 -3.22
C THR A 139 3.96 0.88 -3.65
N PHE A 140 4.04 -0.45 -3.55
CA PHE A 140 5.16 -1.24 -4.09
C PHE A 140 5.26 -1.15 -5.62
N GLN A 141 4.14 -1.10 -6.32
CA GLN A 141 4.12 -0.83 -7.76
C GLN A 141 4.70 0.57 -8.05
N ALA A 142 4.29 1.60 -7.31
CA ALA A 142 4.78 2.97 -7.44
C ALA A 142 6.28 3.11 -7.16
N VAL A 143 6.85 2.34 -6.23
CA VAL A 143 8.30 2.28 -5.94
C VAL A 143 9.12 1.95 -7.18
N ARG A 144 8.56 1.19 -8.13
CA ARG A 144 9.21 0.81 -9.38
C ARG A 144 8.88 1.74 -10.56
N MET A 145 8.23 2.87 -10.29
CA MET A 145 7.82 3.88 -11.30
C MET A 145 8.62 5.17 -11.18
N ASP A 146 8.65 5.94 -12.27
CA ASP A 146 9.25 7.27 -12.30
C ASP A 146 8.25 8.31 -11.78
N GLY A 147 8.58 8.92 -10.64
CA GLY A 147 7.79 9.96 -10.00
C GLY A 147 7.98 11.35 -10.61
N ASN A 148 8.92 11.54 -11.56
CA ASN A 148 9.21 12.84 -12.12
C ASN A 148 8.08 13.34 -13.03
N ILE A 149 7.48 14.47 -12.67
CA ILE A 149 6.45 15.17 -13.47
C ILE A 149 6.97 16.51 -14.04
N GLY A 150 8.29 16.71 -14.01
CA GLY A 150 8.99 17.87 -14.55
C GLY A 150 9.18 19.01 -13.54
N PHE A 151 8.13 19.38 -12.81
CA PHE A 151 8.18 20.47 -11.81
C PHE A 151 8.26 19.99 -10.36
N TYR A 152 7.92 18.72 -10.12
CA TYR A 152 7.93 18.07 -8.82
C TYR A 152 8.22 16.59 -9.05
N THR A 153 8.69 15.89 -8.02
CA THR A 153 8.80 14.44 -8.06
C THR A 153 7.89 13.85 -7.00
N ILE A 154 6.94 13.06 -7.46
CA ILE A 154 5.99 12.35 -6.59
C ILE A 154 6.70 11.14 -6.00
N LEU A 155 6.72 11.04 -4.67
CA LEU A 155 7.20 9.86 -3.97
C LEU A 155 6.12 8.77 -3.96
N PRO A 156 6.49 7.48 -3.96
CA PRO A 156 5.53 6.37 -3.98
C PRO A 156 4.42 6.46 -2.92
N ASP A 157 4.78 6.75 -1.66
CA ASP A 157 3.82 6.85 -0.55
C ASP A 157 2.80 8.00 -0.73
N GLN A 158 3.18 9.05 -1.46
CA GLN A 158 2.30 10.20 -1.71
C GLN A 158 1.14 9.84 -2.65
N MET A 159 1.23 8.73 -3.40
CA MET A 159 0.15 8.28 -4.28
C MET A 159 -1.12 7.89 -3.51
N GLN A 160 -1.00 7.52 -2.23
CA GLN A 160 -2.15 7.20 -1.39
C GLN A 160 -3.08 8.40 -1.15
N VAL A 161 -2.59 9.63 -1.32
CA VAL A 161 -3.37 10.89 -1.24
C VAL A 161 -4.44 10.96 -2.33
N ILE A 162 -4.21 10.31 -3.46
CA ILE A 162 -5.11 10.37 -4.61
C ILE A 162 -6.48 9.78 -4.27
N ASN A 163 -6.55 8.68 -3.52
CA ASN A 163 -7.83 8.05 -3.17
C ASN A 163 -8.78 8.99 -2.39
N PRO A 164 -8.41 9.55 -1.21
CA PRO A 164 -9.30 10.47 -0.50
C PRO A 164 -9.63 11.73 -1.31
N LEU A 165 -8.70 12.24 -2.12
CA LEU A 165 -8.98 13.37 -3.02
C LEU A 165 -10.06 13.03 -4.04
N LEU A 166 -9.95 11.87 -4.69
CA LEU A 166 -10.95 11.39 -5.65
C LEU A 166 -12.29 11.12 -4.97
N ILE A 167 -12.31 10.60 -3.74
CA ILE A 167 -13.56 10.37 -2.99
C ILE A 167 -14.31 11.69 -2.78
N LEU A 168 -13.61 12.75 -2.36
CA LEU A 168 -14.22 14.07 -2.15
C LEU A 168 -14.81 14.64 -3.44
N ALA A 169 -14.16 14.41 -4.59
CA ALA A 169 -14.66 14.81 -5.90
C ALA A 169 -15.82 13.93 -6.38
N PHE A 170 -15.76 12.63 -6.12
CA PHE A 170 -16.70 11.66 -6.65
C PHE A 170 -18.00 11.57 -5.85
N ILE A 171 -18.00 11.78 -4.52
CA ILE A 171 -19.25 11.79 -3.74
C ILE A 171 -20.31 12.73 -4.34
N PRO A 172 -20.03 14.02 -4.62
CA PRO A 172 -21.01 14.91 -5.26
C PRO A 172 -21.30 14.50 -6.71
N LEU A 173 -20.29 14.08 -7.47
CA LEU A 173 -20.46 13.62 -8.85
C LEU A 173 -21.41 12.42 -8.94
N PHE A 174 -21.26 11.43 -8.07
CA PHE A 174 -22.10 10.24 -8.06
C PHE A 174 -23.50 10.54 -7.52
N SER A 175 -23.59 11.33 -6.45
CA SER A 175 -24.88 11.65 -5.81
C SER A 175 -25.78 12.51 -6.69
N TYR A 176 -25.23 13.52 -7.35
CA TYR A 176 -26.01 14.49 -8.15
C TYR A 176 -25.96 14.24 -9.66
N GLY A 177 -24.93 13.54 -10.16
CA GLY A 177 -24.74 13.26 -11.58
C GLY A 177 -25.04 11.81 -11.93
N VAL A 178 -24.16 10.90 -11.50
CA VAL A 178 -24.14 9.50 -11.98
C VAL A 178 -25.41 8.75 -11.57
N TYR A 179 -25.78 8.73 -10.29
CA TYR A 179 -26.95 7.97 -9.83
C TYR A 179 -28.28 8.48 -10.41
N PRO A 180 -28.54 9.80 -10.50
CA PRO A 180 -29.75 10.30 -11.16
C PRO A 180 -29.82 9.95 -12.66
N LEU A 181 -28.69 9.96 -13.37
CA LEU A 181 -28.63 9.56 -14.78
C LEU A 181 -28.91 8.07 -14.96
N LEU A 182 -28.29 7.21 -14.13
CA LEU A 182 -28.52 5.77 -14.16
C LEU A 182 -29.98 5.43 -13.81
N ALA A 183 -30.56 6.13 -12.83
CA ALA A 183 -31.96 5.97 -12.46
C ALA A 183 -32.92 6.33 -13.60
N LYS A 184 -32.61 7.37 -14.41
CA LYS A 184 -33.39 7.69 -15.63
C LYS A 184 -33.36 6.58 -16.66
N CYS A 185 -32.29 5.78 -16.69
CA CYS A 185 -32.14 4.63 -17.58
C CYS A 185 -32.64 3.30 -16.96
N ASN A 186 -33.27 3.33 -15.77
CA ASN A 186 -33.66 2.13 -15.00
C ASN A 186 -32.49 1.17 -14.71
N LEU A 187 -31.26 1.69 -14.64
CA LEU A 187 -30.06 0.92 -14.33
C LEU A 187 -29.62 1.21 -12.88
N LEU A 188 -29.13 0.20 -12.17
CA LEU A 188 -28.58 0.33 -10.81
C LEU A 188 -29.51 1.03 -9.82
N THR A 189 -30.79 0.63 -9.82
CA THR A 189 -31.83 1.25 -9.00
C THR A 189 -31.76 0.78 -7.56
N THR A 190 -31.28 -0.44 -7.29
CA THR A 190 -31.20 -0.99 -5.93
C THR A 190 -29.81 -0.79 -5.30
N PRO A 191 -29.71 -0.65 -3.97
CA PRO A 191 -28.43 -0.54 -3.27
C PRO A 191 -27.49 -1.71 -3.55
N LEU A 192 -28.01 -2.95 -3.61
CA LEU A 192 -27.20 -4.14 -3.84
C LEU A 192 -26.67 -4.21 -5.27
N GLN A 193 -27.43 -3.75 -6.27
CA GLN A 193 -26.94 -3.64 -7.65
C GLN A 193 -25.75 -2.68 -7.75
N LYS A 194 -25.83 -1.53 -7.06
CA LYS A 194 -24.72 -0.57 -6.99
C LYS A 194 -23.48 -1.20 -6.36
N MET A 195 -23.64 -1.93 -5.25
CA MET A 195 -22.53 -2.65 -4.61
C MET A 195 -21.89 -3.68 -5.55
N VAL A 196 -22.69 -4.54 -6.21
CA VAL A 196 -22.18 -5.51 -7.19
C VAL A 196 -21.38 -4.82 -8.29
N CYS A 197 -21.91 -3.73 -8.86
CA CYS A 197 -21.22 -2.96 -9.89
C CYS A 197 -19.92 -2.33 -9.37
N GLY A 198 -19.93 -1.79 -8.14
CA GLY A 198 -18.75 -1.25 -7.49
C GLY A 198 -17.64 -2.29 -7.30
N GLY A 199 -17.98 -3.52 -6.92
CA GLY A 199 -17.00 -4.59 -6.80
C GLY A 199 -16.47 -5.10 -8.14
N PHE A 200 -17.28 -5.11 -9.21
CA PHE A 200 -16.75 -5.39 -10.54
C PHE A 200 -15.82 -4.28 -11.05
N LEU A 201 -16.10 -3.01 -10.72
CA LEU A 201 -15.14 -1.93 -10.97
C LEU A 201 -13.84 -2.16 -10.21
N ALA A 202 -13.90 -2.60 -8.95
CA ALA A 202 -12.71 -2.96 -8.19
C ALA A 202 -11.91 -4.09 -8.87
N ALA A 203 -12.58 -5.13 -9.40
CA ALA A 203 -11.91 -6.18 -10.16
C ALA A 203 -11.21 -5.63 -11.42
N ILE A 204 -11.86 -4.71 -12.14
CA ILE A 204 -11.27 -4.04 -13.31
C ILE A 204 -10.06 -3.20 -12.91
N ALA A 205 -10.10 -2.50 -11.77
CA ALA A 205 -8.95 -1.74 -11.28
C ALA A 205 -7.73 -2.64 -11.04
N PHE A 206 -7.92 -3.81 -10.43
CA PHE A 206 -6.84 -4.80 -10.27
C PHE A 206 -6.37 -5.38 -11.61
N ALA A 207 -7.27 -5.58 -12.58
CA ALA A 207 -6.88 -6.06 -13.90
C ALA A 207 -6.00 -5.04 -14.63
N VAL A 208 -6.33 -3.75 -14.51
CA VAL A 208 -5.50 -2.65 -15.02
C VAL A 208 -4.15 -2.61 -14.31
N SER A 209 -4.13 -2.78 -12.99
CA SER A 209 -2.89 -2.84 -12.21
C SER A 209 -2.01 -4.03 -12.60
N ALA A 210 -2.59 -5.20 -12.83
CA ALA A 210 -1.88 -6.38 -13.32
C ALA A 210 -1.25 -6.13 -14.70
N CYS A 211 -2.00 -5.51 -15.62
CA CYS A 211 -1.47 -5.14 -16.94
C CYS A 211 -0.31 -4.15 -16.82
N LEU A 212 -0.43 -3.14 -15.95
CA LEU A 212 0.65 -2.18 -15.70
C LEU A 212 1.90 -2.87 -15.12
N SER A 213 1.73 -3.83 -14.20
CA SER A 213 2.85 -4.61 -13.65
C SER A 213 3.60 -5.40 -14.71
N ILE A 214 2.94 -5.95 -15.72
CA ILE A 214 3.65 -6.63 -16.83
C ILE A 214 4.61 -5.66 -17.54
N PHE A 215 4.16 -4.43 -17.80
CA PHE A 215 5.01 -3.41 -18.42
C PHE A 215 6.15 -2.98 -17.51
N LEU A 216 5.93 -2.92 -16.19
CA LEU A 216 6.97 -2.59 -15.22
C LEU A 216 8.02 -3.70 -15.09
N GLU A 217 7.59 -4.95 -15.04
CA GLU A 217 8.47 -6.13 -14.94
C GLU A 217 9.44 -6.22 -16.11
N ALA A 218 9.05 -5.77 -17.30
CA ALA A 218 9.94 -5.68 -18.45
C ALA A 218 11.10 -4.67 -18.28
N THR A 219 11.03 -3.81 -17.27
CA THR A 219 12.07 -2.80 -16.93
C THR A 219 12.92 -3.17 -15.72
N TYR A 220 12.67 -4.33 -15.10
CA TYR A 220 13.40 -4.78 -13.92
C TYR A 220 14.82 -5.22 -14.27
N PRO A 221 15.78 -5.09 -13.33
CA PRO A 221 17.12 -5.63 -13.54
C PRO A 221 17.05 -7.15 -13.71
N VAL A 222 17.90 -7.67 -14.61
CA VAL A 222 18.14 -9.11 -14.73
C VAL A 222 19.02 -9.53 -13.57
N LEU A 223 18.43 -10.23 -12.60
CA LEU A 223 19.13 -10.80 -11.47
C LEU A 223 19.67 -12.19 -11.86
N PRO A 224 20.83 -12.61 -11.34
CA PRO A 224 21.32 -13.98 -11.55
C PRO A 224 20.32 -14.99 -10.98
N GLU A 225 19.85 -15.91 -11.82
CA GLU A 225 19.03 -17.04 -11.39
C GLU A 225 19.91 -18.22 -10.96
N LYS A 226 19.28 -19.32 -10.54
CA LYS A 226 19.98 -20.54 -10.17
C LYS A 226 20.87 -21.03 -11.31
N GLY A 227 22.13 -21.31 -11.01
CA GLY A 227 23.15 -21.69 -11.99
C GLY A 227 23.86 -20.51 -12.66
N GLU A 228 23.50 -19.27 -12.35
CA GLU A 228 24.06 -18.06 -12.95
C GLU A 228 24.75 -17.16 -11.91
N ALA A 229 25.75 -16.39 -12.37
CA ALA A 229 26.41 -15.35 -11.60
C ALA A 229 26.78 -14.17 -12.52
N GLN A 230 27.05 -13.00 -11.92
CA GLN A 230 27.48 -11.82 -12.67
C GLN A 230 28.74 -11.22 -12.07
N VAL A 231 29.61 -10.64 -12.90
CA VAL A 231 30.79 -9.90 -12.45
C VAL A 231 30.86 -8.53 -13.10
N ARG A 232 31.26 -7.53 -12.30
CA ARG A 232 31.61 -6.18 -12.74
C ARG A 232 33.00 -5.85 -12.26
N ILE A 233 33.82 -5.31 -13.14
CA ILE A 233 35.20 -4.96 -12.82
C ILE A 233 35.40 -3.47 -13.07
N TYR A 234 35.94 -2.78 -12.08
CA TYR A 234 36.12 -1.33 -12.07
C TYR A 234 37.60 -0.99 -11.95
N ASP A 235 38.13 -0.17 -12.85
CA ASP A 235 39.47 0.40 -12.77
C ASP A 235 39.38 1.90 -12.46
N THR A 236 39.72 2.28 -11.23
CA THR A 236 39.73 3.69 -10.81
C THR A 236 41.06 4.40 -11.11
N THR A 237 42.07 3.67 -11.61
CA THR A 237 43.40 4.23 -11.89
C THR A 237 43.44 4.92 -13.24
N ASN A 238 44.09 6.08 -13.36
CA ASN A 238 44.14 6.82 -14.64
C ASN A 238 45.34 6.44 -15.53
N ALA A 239 46.43 5.95 -14.93
CA ALA A 239 47.70 5.79 -15.63
C ALA A 239 48.07 4.33 -15.95
N CYS A 240 47.31 3.36 -15.41
CA CYS A 240 47.73 1.95 -15.46
C CYS A 240 47.23 1.19 -16.70
N ASN A 241 46.13 1.60 -17.36
CA ASN A 241 45.60 0.93 -18.56
C ASN A 241 45.58 -0.61 -18.41
N TYR A 242 44.92 -1.10 -17.36
CA TYR A 242 44.88 -2.53 -17.11
C TYR A 242 44.10 -3.27 -18.20
N TYR A 243 44.48 -4.52 -18.43
CA TYR A 243 43.61 -5.54 -19.05
C TYR A 243 43.65 -6.76 -18.14
N PHE A 244 42.64 -7.63 -18.22
CA PHE A 244 42.58 -8.81 -17.38
C PHE A 244 42.43 -10.09 -18.18
N THR A 245 42.96 -11.18 -17.63
CA THR A 245 42.79 -12.54 -18.13
C THR A 245 42.29 -13.46 -17.01
N THR A 246 41.57 -14.51 -17.36
CA THR A 246 41.08 -15.51 -16.37
C THR A 246 41.55 -16.94 -16.68
N ASP A 247 41.74 -17.75 -15.64
CA ASP A 247 42.29 -19.12 -15.79
C ASP A 247 41.34 -20.09 -16.53
N ASP A 248 40.03 -19.85 -16.46
CA ASP A 248 39.01 -20.83 -16.87
C ASP A 248 38.21 -20.44 -18.12
N ASN A 249 38.50 -19.28 -18.74
CA ASN A 249 37.74 -18.72 -19.86
C ASN A 249 36.21 -18.59 -19.63
N ILE A 250 35.73 -18.78 -18.40
CA ILE A 250 34.31 -18.61 -18.05
C ILE A 250 33.92 -17.15 -18.18
N VAL A 251 34.81 -16.26 -17.74
CA VAL A 251 34.74 -14.83 -18.01
C VAL A 251 35.71 -14.54 -19.15
N PRO A 252 35.26 -13.97 -20.27
CA PRO A 252 36.16 -13.66 -21.37
C PRO A 252 37.20 -12.63 -20.93
N ASP A 253 38.43 -12.80 -21.41
CA ASP A 253 39.49 -11.80 -21.25
C ASP A 253 39.00 -10.45 -21.79
N GLY A 254 39.29 -9.39 -21.03
CA GLY A 254 38.65 -8.10 -21.25
C GLY A 254 39.59 -6.91 -21.07
N VAL A 255 39.21 -5.83 -21.73
CA VAL A 255 39.75 -4.48 -21.54
C VAL A 255 38.62 -3.61 -20.99
N PHE A 256 38.97 -2.64 -20.16
CA PHE A 256 38.00 -1.72 -19.58
C PHE A 256 37.55 -0.68 -20.61
N ASP A 257 36.24 -0.45 -20.67
CA ASP A 257 35.65 0.71 -21.35
C ASP A 257 35.43 1.81 -20.30
N ASP A 258 36.20 2.89 -20.38
CA ASP A 258 36.20 3.99 -19.40
C ASP A 258 36.38 3.54 -17.93
N GLY A 259 37.18 2.49 -17.72
CA GLY A 259 37.41 1.92 -16.40
C GLY A 259 36.31 0.96 -15.92
N TYR A 260 35.44 0.47 -16.80
CA TYR A 260 34.37 -0.45 -16.46
C TYR A 260 34.34 -1.67 -17.40
N PHE A 261 34.01 -2.83 -16.84
CA PHE A 261 33.72 -4.06 -17.57
C PHE A 261 32.57 -4.79 -16.88
N GLU A 262 31.66 -5.38 -17.67
CA GLU A 262 30.50 -6.13 -17.17
C GLU A 262 30.36 -7.44 -17.93
N TYR A 263 30.13 -8.53 -17.20
CA TYR A 263 29.77 -9.81 -17.78
C TYR A 263 28.72 -10.50 -16.91
N LYS A 264 27.55 -10.79 -17.50
CA LYS A 264 26.36 -11.31 -16.78
C LYS A 264 26.11 -12.80 -16.97
N ASP A 265 26.76 -13.42 -17.96
CA ASP A 265 26.41 -14.77 -18.42
C ASP A 265 27.41 -15.81 -17.88
N ILE A 266 27.72 -15.74 -16.57
CA ILE A 266 28.60 -16.71 -15.91
C ILE A 266 27.75 -17.87 -15.42
N HIS A 267 28.06 -19.08 -15.87
CA HIS A 267 27.36 -20.29 -15.46
C HIS A 267 28.19 -21.03 -14.39
N ILE A 268 27.63 -21.20 -13.18
CA ILE A 268 28.28 -21.82 -12.02
C ILE A 268 27.30 -22.80 -11.37
N ASP A 269 27.72 -24.05 -11.13
CA ASP A 269 26.83 -25.09 -10.56
C ASP A 269 26.54 -24.92 -9.06
N SER A 270 27.47 -24.33 -8.29
CA SER A 270 27.25 -23.99 -6.87
C SER A 270 28.21 -22.91 -6.39
N GLU A 271 29.51 -23.20 -6.48
CA GLU A 271 30.60 -22.34 -6.05
C GLU A 271 31.80 -22.63 -6.93
N LYS A 272 32.48 -21.60 -7.40
CA LYS A 272 33.69 -21.74 -8.19
C LYS A 272 34.67 -20.61 -7.89
N GLU A 273 35.92 -20.98 -7.66
CA GLU A 273 37.03 -20.02 -7.56
C GLU A 273 37.56 -19.72 -8.96
N ILE A 274 37.61 -18.43 -9.31
CA ILE A 274 38.15 -17.92 -10.57
C ILE A 274 39.25 -16.92 -10.24
N THR A 275 40.46 -17.15 -10.75
CA THR A 275 41.56 -16.18 -10.62
C THR A 275 41.50 -15.15 -11.72
N PHE A 276 41.46 -13.87 -11.33
CA PHE A 276 41.58 -12.73 -12.24
C PHE A 276 43.01 -12.22 -12.22
N HIS A 277 43.67 -12.21 -13.38
CA HIS A 277 45.01 -11.67 -13.56
C HIS A 277 44.95 -10.31 -14.23
N PHE A 278 45.28 -9.25 -13.48
CA PHE A 278 45.32 -7.87 -13.95
C PHE A 278 46.74 -7.51 -14.40
N ASN A 279 46.88 -7.25 -15.69
CA ASN A 279 48.16 -6.98 -16.33
C ASN A 279 48.23 -5.54 -16.84
N SER A 280 49.37 -4.89 -16.63
CA SER A 280 49.63 -3.53 -17.09
C SER A 280 51.08 -3.41 -17.57
N ALA A 281 51.31 -2.58 -18.59
CA ALA A 281 52.65 -2.22 -19.02
C ALA A 281 53.28 -1.10 -18.16
N THR A 282 52.47 -0.34 -17.43
CA THR A 282 52.87 0.87 -16.69
C THR A 282 52.81 0.71 -15.17
N CYS A 283 52.04 -0.26 -14.67
CA CYS A 283 51.83 -0.53 -13.24
C CYS A 283 52.12 -1.99 -12.88
N GLU A 284 52.12 -2.30 -11.58
CA GLU A 284 52.35 -3.65 -11.07
C GLU A 284 51.23 -4.61 -11.50
N ASN A 285 51.58 -5.79 -12.00
CA ASN A 285 50.60 -6.85 -12.27
C ASN A 285 50.03 -7.39 -10.96
N LYS A 286 48.73 -7.63 -10.91
CA LYS A 286 48.04 -8.19 -9.75
C LYS A 286 47.26 -9.44 -10.13
N SER A 287 47.00 -10.28 -9.15
CA SER A 287 46.13 -11.45 -9.33
C SER A 287 45.27 -11.61 -8.10
N LEU A 288 43.98 -11.88 -8.31
CA LEU A 288 43.00 -12.01 -7.25
C LEU A 288 42.16 -13.27 -7.48
N PRO A 289 42.27 -14.29 -6.61
CA PRO A 289 41.30 -15.38 -6.60
C PRO A 289 39.96 -14.87 -6.05
N VAL A 290 38.88 -15.11 -6.79
CA VAL A 290 37.52 -14.72 -6.41
C VAL A 290 36.65 -15.97 -6.36
N THR A 291 36.09 -16.23 -5.20
CA THR A 291 35.11 -17.28 -4.99
C THR A 291 33.72 -16.75 -5.35
N MET A 292 33.12 -17.32 -6.39
CA MET A 292 31.81 -16.93 -6.89
C MET A 292 30.78 -18.03 -6.64
N GLU A 293 29.62 -17.64 -6.12
CA GLU A 293 28.46 -18.50 -5.88
C GLU A 293 27.37 -18.25 -6.92
N GLU A 294 26.48 -19.22 -7.13
CA GLU A 294 25.25 -19.03 -7.92
C GLU A 294 24.30 -18.01 -7.27
N GLU A 295 23.40 -17.41 -8.04
CA GLU A 295 22.41 -16.40 -7.57
C GLU A 295 23.05 -15.13 -6.99
N ALA A 296 24.32 -14.87 -7.32
CA ALA A 296 25.08 -13.73 -6.79
C ALA A 296 25.75 -12.87 -7.88
N ALA A 297 25.86 -11.58 -7.58
CA ALA A 297 26.64 -10.62 -8.36
C ALA A 297 27.89 -10.23 -7.58
N TYR A 298 29.00 -9.99 -8.27
CA TYR A 298 30.27 -9.60 -7.66
C TYR A 298 30.83 -8.36 -8.33
N GLY A 299 31.41 -7.48 -7.51
CA GLY A 299 32.18 -6.32 -7.96
C GLY A 299 33.64 -6.52 -7.61
N ILE A 300 34.54 -6.27 -8.57
CA ILE A 300 35.99 -6.24 -8.37
C ILE A 300 36.45 -4.84 -8.70
N TYR A 301 37.25 -4.19 -7.86
CA TYR A 301 37.79 -2.89 -8.20
C TYR A 301 39.28 -2.75 -7.91
N LEU A 302 39.96 -2.07 -8.84
CA LEU A 302 41.36 -1.71 -8.76
C LEU A 302 41.48 -0.26 -8.33
N TYR A 303 42.34 -0.01 -7.35
CA TYR A 303 42.62 1.34 -6.87
C TYR A 303 44.08 1.55 -6.52
N LYS A 304 44.52 2.80 -6.61
CA LYS A 304 45.88 3.23 -6.33
C LYS A 304 45.86 4.59 -5.68
N TYR A 305 46.40 4.70 -4.46
CA TYR A 305 46.53 6.00 -3.82
C TYR A 305 47.65 6.82 -4.46
N SER A 306 47.44 8.13 -4.67
CA SER A 306 48.46 9.04 -5.25
C SER A 306 49.83 9.00 -4.54
N THR A 307 49.84 8.74 -3.22
CA THR A 307 51.08 8.65 -2.41
C THR A 307 51.78 7.29 -2.48
N SER A 308 51.17 6.31 -3.15
CA SER A 308 51.61 4.91 -3.21
C SER A 308 51.84 4.50 -4.66
N ASN A 309 52.92 3.76 -4.92
CA ASN A 309 53.06 3.10 -6.22
C ASN A 309 52.42 1.70 -6.25
N THR A 310 51.95 1.21 -5.10
CA THR A 310 51.25 -0.06 -4.95
C THR A 310 49.81 0.08 -5.40
N VAL A 311 49.40 -0.83 -6.29
CA VAL A 311 48.00 -1.00 -6.70
C VAL A 311 47.34 -2.04 -5.79
N PHE A 312 46.10 -1.79 -5.40
CA PHE A 312 45.28 -2.68 -4.61
C PHE A 312 44.13 -3.19 -5.47
N VAL A 313 43.69 -4.42 -5.20
CA VAL A 313 42.54 -5.05 -5.86
C VAL A 313 41.71 -5.70 -4.78
N GLU A 314 40.42 -5.37 -4.75
CA GLU A 314 39.46 -5.92 -3.80
C GLU A 314 38.21 -6.38 -4.53
N TYR A 315 37.52 -7.36 -3.96
CA TYR A 315 36.22 -7.81 -4.43
C TYR A 315 35.19 -7.80 -3.32
N TYR A 316 33.94 -7.66 -3.70
CA TYR A 316 32.78 -7.67 -2.80
C TYR A 316 31.59 -8.33 -3.50
N GLN A 317 30.66 -8.84 -2.70
CA GLN A 317 29.35 -9.25 -3.20
C GLN A 317 28.51 -8.01 -3.47
N ASP A 318 27.96 -7.92 -4.67
CA ASP A 318 27.23 -6.77 -5.17
C ASP A 318 25.71 -6.97 -5.07
N ASP A 319 24.98 -5.88 -4.84
CA ASP A 319 23.52 -5.85 -4.91
C ASP A 319 23.10 -4.99 -6.11
N VAL A 320 22.63 -5.68 -7.14
CA VAL A 320 22.18 -5.08 -8.41
C VAL A 320 20.68 -4.82 -8.43
N ASN A 321 19.95 -5.25 -7.41
CA ASN A 321 18.53 -5.00 -7.33
C ASN A 321 18.29 -3.51 -7.05
N LYS A 322 17.13 -2.99 -7.45
CA LYS A 322 16.72 -1.66 -7.00
C LYS A 322 16.27 -1.76 -5.55
N SER A 323 16.49 -0.69 -4.80
CA SER A 323 16.09 -0.58 -3.39
C SER A 323 14.61 -0.87 -3.16
N THR A 324 14.31 -1.40 -1.97
CA THR A 324 12.93 -1.74 -1.54
C THR A 324 12.03 -0.52 -1.38
N ASP A 325 12.60 0.66 -1.17
CA ASP A 325 11.94 1.96 -0.98
C ASP A 325 12.03 2.88 -2.21
N GLY A 326 12.69 2.43 -3.28
CA GLY A 326 12.74 3.14 -4.57
C GLY A 326 13.78 4.25 -4.66
N TYR A 327 14.49 4.56 -3.57
CA TYR A 327 15.59 5.53 -3.59
C TYR A 327 16.78 5.02 -4.39
N PRO A 328 17.52 5.90 -5.08
CA PRO A 328 18.76 5.52 -5.75
C PRO A 328 19.78 4.93 -4.76
N LEU A 329 20.42 3.84 -5.20
CA LEU A 329 21.56 3.23 -4.52
C LEU A 329 22.84 3.72 -5.19
N VAL A 330 23.81 4.13 -4.39
CA VAL A 330 25.08 4.66 -4.89
C VAL A 330 26.21 3.95 -4.18
N ARG A 331 27.22 3.54 -4.96
CA ARG A 331 28.51 3.07 -4.45
C ARG A 331 29.60 4.03 -4.90
N THR A 332 30.50 4.37 -3.99
CA THR A 332 31.70 5.14 -4.29
C THR A 332 32.91 4.21 -4.32
N LEU A 333 33.59 4.13 -5.46
CA LEU A 333 34.84 3.39 -5.62
C LEU A 333 35.95 4.40 -5.84
N SER A 334 36.84 4.56 -4.86
CA SER A 334 37.77 5.69 -4.82
C SER A 334 39.23 5.25 -4.72
N SER A 335 40.06 5.81 -5.60
CA SER A 335 41.52 5.85 -5.47
C SER A 335 42.01 7.06 -4.65
N TYR A 336 41.11 7.94 -4.23
CA TYR A 336 41.42 9.10 -3.41
C TYR A 336 41.38 8.75 -1.92
N ASN A 337 42.48 9.06 -1.20
CA ASN A 337 42.67 8.68 0.21
C ASN A 337 42.09 9.71 1.21
N GLN A 338 40.96 10.34 0.89
CA GLN A 338 40.25 11.27 1.76
C GLN A 338 38.74 11.03 1.64
N PRO A 339 37.94 11.50 2.61
CA PRO A 339 36.48 11.40 2.53
C PRO A 339 35.93 12.07 1.27
N ILE A 340 34.86 11.50 0.75
CA ILE A 340 34.15 12.00 -0.44
C ILE A 340 32.82 12.60 0.00
N THR A 341 32.65 13.88 -0.30
CA THR A 341 31.47 14.64 0.10
C THR A 341 30.59 14.89 -1.12
N TYR A 342 29.38 14.31 -1.14
CA TYR A 342 28.34 14.59 -2.11
C TYR A 342 27.47 15.74 -1.60
N ILE A 343 27.31 16.80 -2.40
CA ILE A 343 26.53 17.99 -2.05
C ILE A 343 25.41 18.15 -3.08
N ASN A 344 24.17 18.28 -2.61
CA ASN A 344 23.03 18.51 -3.49
C ASN A 344 23.13 19.91 -4.12
N SER A 345 22.97 19.99 -5.44
CA SER A 345 23.16 21.22 -6.22
C SER A 345 22.05 22.25 -5.99
N LYS A 346 20.85 21.80 -5.59
CA LYS A 346 19.70 22.67 -5.30
C LYS A 346 19.65 23.09 -3.84
N ASP A 347 19.94 22.15 -2.94
CA ASP A 347 19.90 22.37 -1.49
C ASP A 347 21.23 21.96 -0.85
N GLN A 348 22.15 22.92 -0.75
CA GLN A 348 23.50 22.73 -0.22
C GLN A 348 23.54 22.24 1.26
N SER A 349 22.40 22.20 1.95
CA SER A 349 22.32 21.62 3.30
C SER A 349 22.34 20.09 3.30
N ASN A 350 21.97 19.46 2.18
CA ASN A 350 21.98 18.01 2.03
C ASN A 350 23.34 17.52 1.56
N VAL A 351 24.11 17.07 2.55
CA VAL A 351 25.48 16.58 2.40
C VAL A 351 25.54 15.11 2.81
N VAL A 352 26.13 14.29 1.95
CA VAL A 352 26.43 12.88 2.24
C VAL A 352 27.93 12.69 2.17
N GLU A 353 28.55 12.38 3.31
CA GLU A 353 30.00 12.13 3.41
C GLU A 353 30.26 10.63 3.49
N ILE A 354 31.18 10.16 2.64
CA ILE A 354 31.62 8.76 2.59
C ILE A 354 33.08 8.70 3.07
N GLU A 355 33.33 7.89 4.09
CA GLU A 355 34.68 7.67 4.61
C GLU A 355 35.62 7.09 3.55
N ALA A 356 36.90 7.46 3.61
CA ALA A 356 37.92 6.94 2.70
C ALA A 356 38.00 5.40 2.80
N GLY A 357 37.98 4.72 1.65
CA GLY A 357 38.02 3.26 1.58
C GLY A 357 36.68 2.56 1.84
N ASN A 358 35.61 3.29 2.16
CA ASN A 358 34.28 2.71 2.29
C ASN A 358 33.61 2.54 0.91
N SER A 359 33.42 1.29 0.50
CA SER A 359 32.79 0.89 -0.78
C SER A 359 31.38 0.31 -0.61
N THR A 360 30.75 0.51 0.55
CA THR A 360 29.38 0.03 0.81
C THR A 360 28.34 0.86 0.04
N LEU A 361 27.23 0.20 -0.34
CA LEU A 361 26.10 0.89 -0.97
C LEU A 361 25.40 1.78 0.06
N PHE A 362 25.14 3.03 -0.33
CA PHE A 362 24.34 3.96 0.44
C PHE A 362 23.16 4.50 -0.38
N LYS A 363 22.15 5.02 0.32
CA LYS A 363 20.93 5.56 -0.28
C LYS A 363 21.00 7.07 -0.35
N ILE A 364 20.64 7.65 -1.49
CA ILE A 364 20.38 9.09 -1.61
C ILE A 364 18.86 9.32 -1.50
N LYS A 365 18.43 9.92 -0.39
CA LYS A 365 17.01 10.16 -0.09
C LYS A 365 16.43 11.34 -0.86
N GLU A 366 17.25 12.34 -1.12
CA GLU A 366 16.86 13.49 -1.92
C GLU A 366 17.38 13.32 -3.34
N ILE A 367 16.49 13.00 -4.26
CA ILE A 367 16.87 12.84 -5.67
C ILE A 367 17.22 14.20 -6.30
N GLY A 368 18.10 14.16 -7.31
CA GLY A 368 18.50 15.36 -8.03
C GLY A 368 19.96 15.31 -8.46
N GLU A 369 20.48 16.49 -8.77
CA GLU A 369 21.86 16.68 -9.20
C GLU A 369 22.76 16.92 -7.98
N TYR A 370 23.83 16.17 -7.88
CA TYR A 370 24.85 16.29 -6.83
C TYR A 370 26.19 16.58 -7.46
N TYR A 371 26.99 17.43 -6.84
CA TYR A 371 28.40 17.54 -7.18
C TYR A 371 29.23 16.99 -6.03
N ILE A 372 30.44 16.54 -6.34
CA ILE A 372 31.39 16.06 -5.34
C ILE A 372 32.30 17.24 -4.97
N GLU A 373 32.55 17.49 -3.70
CA GLU A 373 33.38 18.64 -3.26
C GLU A 373 34.78 18.66 -3.90
N SER A 374 35.37 17.48 -4.14
CA SER A 374 36.68 17.31 -4.77
C SER A 374 36.68 17.41 -6.30
N SER A 375 35.50 17.47 -6.95
CA SER A 375 35.40 17.47 -8.42
C SER A 375 34.39 18.49 -8.94
N THR A 376 34.48 18.84 -10.23
CA THR A 376 33.54 19.78 -10.87
C THR A 376 32.36 19.10 -11.55
N THR A 377 32.37 17.77 -11.60
CA THR A 377 31.36 16.97 -12.29
C THR A 377 30.07 16.84 -11.46
N THR A 378 28.94 17.13 -12.10
CA THR A 378 27.59 16.93 -11.53
C THR A 378 27.04 15.56 -11.94
N LEU A 379 26.47 14.85 -10.97
CA LEU A 379 25.88 13.52 -11.10
C LEU A 379 24.37 13.60 -10.83
N GLU A 380 23.56 13.05 -11.74
CA GLU A 380 22.10 13.05 -11.59
C GLU A 380 21.62 11.69 -11.05
N PHE A 381 21.03 11.68 -9.86
CA PHE A 381 20.50 10.47 -9.23
C PHE A 381 18.97 10.40 -9.35
N LYS A 382 18.48 9.37 -10.05
CA LYS A 382 17.04 9.11 -10.29
C LYS A 382 16.51 7.92 -9.51
N LEU A 383 15.21 7.92 -9.22
CA LEU A 383 14.51 6.84 -8.50
C LEU A 383 14.74 5.48 -9.16
N GLY A 384 14.97 4.47 -8.32
CA GLY A 384 15.19 3.08 -8.71
C GLY A 384 16.49 2.80 -9.45
N GLY A 385 17.39 3.78 -9.60
CA GLY A 385 18.69 3.56 -10.22
C GLY A 385 19.74 3.08 -9.22
N THR A 386 20.62 2.19 -9.66
CA THR A 386 21.82 1.78 -8.91
C THR A 386 23.04 2.28 -9.66
N TYR A 387 23.89 3.06 -8.99
CA TYR A 387 25.02 3.76 -9.59
C TYR A 387 26.33 3.41 -8.90
N SER A 388 27.41 3.34 -9.67
CA SER A 388 28.78 3.28 -9.17
C SER A 388 29.55 4.50 -9.65
N VAL A 389 30.11 5.25 -8.71
CA VAL A 389 30.90 6.46 -8.97
C VAL A 389 32.37 6.10 -8.79
N LEU A 390 33.15 6.21 -9.87
CA LEU A 390 34.58 5.93 -9.86
C LEU A 390 35.33 7.24 -9.68
N ILE A 391 36.17 7.30 -8.64
CA ILE A 391 36.96 8.48 -8.28
C ILE A 391 38.43 8.15 -8.43
N ASP A 392 39.15 8.99 -9.16
CA ASP A 392 40.55 8.80 -9.45
C ASP A 392 41.47 9.18 -8.27
N GLU A 393 42.78 9.06 -8.49
CA GLU A 393 43.81 9.35 -7.49
C GLU A 393 43.87 10.83 -7.08
N ASN A 394 43.31 11.74 -7.90
CA ASN A 394 43.27 13.18 -7.66
C ASN A 394 41.98 13.63 -6.97
N GLY A 395 41.00 12.73 -6.80
CA GLY A 395 39.67 13.05 -6.26
C GLY A 395 38.67 13.50 -7.32
N ASP A 396 39.00 13.38 -8.62
CA ASP A 396 38.10 13.69 -9.71
C ASP A 396 37.22 12.49 -10.08
N VAL A 397 36.00 12.76 -10.57
CA VAL A 397 35.12 11.72 -11.10
C VAL A 397 35.70 11.20 -12.41
N LYS A 398 36.22 9.97 -12.38
CA LYS A 398 36.71 9.27 -13.56
C LYS A 398 35.55 8.82 -14.45
N SER A 399 34.59 8.11 -13.87
CA SER A 399 33.42 7.61 -14.60
C SER A 399 32.20 7.49 -13.68
N PHE A 400 31.02 7.59 -14.29
CA PHE A 400 29.73 7.47 -13.63
C PHE A 400 28.93 6.34 -14.27
N ILE A 401 28.91 5.19 -13.61
CA ILE A 401 28.34 3.96 -14.16
C ILE A 401 26.94 3.75 -13.63
N THR A 402 25.98 3.54 -14.53
CA THR A 402 24.63 3.07 -14.19
C THR A 402 24.63 1.56 -14.21
N VAL A 403 24.67 0.93 -13.02
CA VAL A 403 24.63 -0.53 -12.86
C VAL A 403 23.23 -1.06 -13.16
N THR A 404 22.22 -0.39 -12.58
CA THR A 404 20.81 -0.70 -12.81
C THR A 404 20.09 0.56 -13.25
N ASN A 405 19.39 0.47 -14.38
CA ASN A 405 18.69 1.60 -14.96
C ASN A 405 17.60 2.15 -14.00
N PRO A 406 17.46 3.48 -13.88
CA PRO A 406 16.39 4.09 -13.10
C PRO A 406 15.01 3.72 -13.65
N ASN A 407 13.98 3.97 -12.84
CA ASN A 407 12.60 3.75 -13.26
C ASN A 407 12.27 4.64 -14.46
N SER A 408 11.56 4.09 -15.45
CA SER A 408 11.25 4.77 -16.72
C SER A 408 9.76 4.92 -16.99
N VAL A 409 8.91 4.10 -16.36
CA VAL A 409 7.46 4.17 -16.52
C VAL A 409 6.89 5.21 -15.56
N ASN A 410 6.22 6.23 -16.10
CA ASN A 410 5.73 7.35 -15.31
C ASN A 410 4.62 6.94 -14.31
N MET A 411 4.73 7.40 -13.07
CA MET A 411 3.83 7.09 -11.96
C MET A 411 2.37 7.52 -12.18
N LEU A 412 2.11 8.49 -13.09
CA LEU A 412 0.76 8.94 -13.41
C LEU A 412 -0.13 7.86 -14.04
N TRP A 413 0.44 6.78 -14.58
CA TRP A 413 -0.35 5.64 -15.07
C TRP A 413 -1.18 4.97 -13.95
N LEU A 414 -0.76 5.09 -12.68
CA LEU A 414 -1.53 4.62 -11.53
C LEU A 414 -2.85 5.38 -11.35
N LEU A 415 -2.99 6.60 -11.89
CA LEU A 415 -4.23 7.37 -11.76
C LEU A 415 -5.42 6.64 -12.39
N ILE A 416 -5.20 5.80 -13.40
CA ILE A 416 -6.26 5.05 -14.06
C ILE A 416 -6.88 4.03 -13.09
N GLN A 417 -6.06 3.21 -12.42
CA GLN A 417 -6.56 2.23 -11.45
C GLN A 417 -7.14 2.91 -10.20
N TYR A 418 -6.53 4.00 -9.71
CA TYR A 418 -7.08 4.80 -8.62
C TYR A 418 -8.47 5.37 -8.97
N PHE A 419 -8.64 5.92 -10.16
CA PHE A 419 -9.94 6.43 -10.61
C PHE A 419 -11.02 5.34 -10.58
N ILE A 420 -10.69 4.14 -11.08
CA ILE A 420 -11.64 3.03 -11.17
C ILE A 420 -11.96 2.46 -9.78
N ILE A 421 -10.96 2.25 -8.91
CA ILE A 421 -11.19 1.70 -7.57
C ILE A 421 -11.98 2.67 -6.71
N THR A 422 -11.72 3.98 -6.78
CA THR A 422 -12.47 4.98 -6.00
C THR A 422 -13.93 5.06 -6.44
N ALA A 423 -14.20 4.95 -7.75
CA ALA A 423 -15.56 4.81 -8.25
C ALA A 423 -16.23 3.55 -7.69
N GLY A 424 -15.51 2.41 -7.69
CA GLY A 424 -15.98 1.16 -7.11
C GLY A 424 -16.27 1.26 -5.61
N GLU A 425 -15.38 1.90 -4.86
CA GLU A 425 -15.51 2.13 -3.42
C GLU A 425 -16.76 2.93 -3.08
N ILE A 426 -17.03 4.03 -3.77
CA ILE A 426 -18.22 4.85 -3.48
C ILE A 426 -19.50 4.04 -3.74
N MET A 427 -19.51 3.24 -4.80
CA MET A 427 -20.64 2.39 -5.12
C MET A 427 -20.82 1.25 -4.11
N PHE A 428 -19.73 0.72 -3.54
CA PHE A 428 -19.76 -0.40 -2.60
C PHE A 428 -19.90 0.06 -1.13
N SER A 429 -18.97 0.89 -0.65
CA SER A 429 -18.79 1.30 0.74
C SER A 429 -19.89 2.24 1.23
N VAL A 430 -20.11 3.36 0.53
CA VAL A 430 -21.12 4.36 0.92
C VAL A 430 -22.52 3.77 0.83
N THR A 431 -22.83 3.10 -0.28
CA THR A 431 -24.12 2.43 -0.49
C THR A 431 -24.31 1.26 0.48
N GLY A 432 -23.26 0.51 0.78
CA GLY A 432 -23.31 -0.64 1.67
C GLY A 432 -23.60 -0.27 3.12
N LEU A 433 -23.05 0.84 3.61
CA LEU A 433 -23.40 1.36 4.93
C LEU A 433 -24.85 1.85 5.02
N GLU A 434 -25.33 2.52 3.97
CA GLU A 434 -26.74 2.93 3.87
C GLU A 434 -27.68 1.73 3.82
N PHE A 435 -27.31 0.68 3.06
CA PHE A 435 -28.01 -0.59 3.02
C PHE A 435 -28.02 -1.28 4.40
N ALA A 436 -26.85 -1.42 5.03
CA ALA A 436 -26.70 -2.02 6.35
C ALA A 436 -27.55 -1.31 7.40
N TYR A 437 -27.65 0.02 7.33
CA TYR A 437 -28.46 0.80 8.25
C TYR A 437 -29.96 0.71 7.99
N SER A 438 -30.38 0.77 6.72
CA SER A 438 -31.79 0.74 6.33
C SER A 438 -32.42 -0.65 6.50
N GLN A 439 -31.65 -1.71 6.28
CA GLN A 439 -32.13 -3.09 6.41
C GLN A 439 -31.99 -3.67 7.83
N ALA A 440 -31.29 -2.96 8.73
CA ALA A 440 -31.16 -3.39 10.10
C ALA A 440 -32.45 -3.14 10.90
N PRO A 441 -32.90 -4.10 11.73
CA PRO A 441 -33.97 -3.88 12.69
C PRO A 441 -33.64 -2.70 13.61
N ILE A 442 -34.67 -1.94 14.01
CA ILE A 442 -34.53 -0.74 14.87
C ILE A 442 -33.76 -1.07 16.16
N SER A 443 -34.01 -2.25 16.73
CA SER A 443 -33.36 -2.74 17.95
C SER A 443 -31.88 -3.14 17.76
N MET A 444 -31.43 -3.36 16.52
CA MET A 444 -30.14 -3.98 16.19
C MET A 444 -29.25 -3.16 15.26
N LYS A 445 -29.62 -1.93 14.90
CA LYS A 445 -28.83 -1.06 13.99
C LYS A 445 -27.36 -0.98 14.40
N SER A 446 -27.07 -0.72 15.68
CA SER A 446 -25.69 -0.65 16.18
C SER A 446 -24.94 -1.99 16.07
N VAL A 447 -25.63 -3.11 16.25
CA VAL A 447 -25.03 -4.45 16.12
C VAL A 447 -24.66 -4.74 14.67
N VAL A 448 -25.57 -4.44 13.72
CA VAL A 448 -25.30 -4.62 12.28
C VAL A 448 -24.13 -3.75 11.83
N GLN A 449 -24.08 -2.49 12.28
CA GLN A 449 -22.97 -1.58 11.96
C GLN A 449 -21.63 -2.06 12.58
N SER A 450 -21.66 -2.62 13.81
CA SER A 450 -20.46 -3.21 14.39
C SER A 450 -19.98 -4.44 13.63
N LEU A 451 -20.90 -5.24 13.08
CA LEU A 451 -20.56 -6.42 12.28
C LEU A 451 -20.07 -6.03 10.89
N TRP A 452 -20.54 -4.93 10.32
CA TRP A 452 -19.94 -4.34 9.11
C TRP A 452 -18.46 -4.04 9.34
N LEU A 453 -18.12 -3.31 10.41
CA LEU A 453 -16.71 -3.02 10.74
C LEU A 453 -15.91 -4.29 11.03
N LEU A 454 -16.55 -5.31 11.61
CA LEU A 454 -15.91 -6.61 11.82
C LEU A 454 -15.55 -7.29 10.49
N THR A 455 -16.34 -7.11 9.42
CA THR A 455 -15.97 -7.62 8.09
C THR A 455 -14.69 -7.00 7.57
N THR A 456 -14.50 -5.69 7.78
CA THR A 456 -13.25 -4.99 7.44
C THR A 456 -12.08 -5.51 8.26
N ALA A 457 -12.27 -5.75 9.57
CA ALA A 457 -11.23 -6.34 10.42
C ALA A 457 -10.80 -7.74 9.94
N PHE A 458 -11.74 -8.59 9.54
CA PHE A 458 -11.42 -9.89 8.94
C PHE A 458 -10.73 -9.74 7.58
N GLY A 459 -11.13 -8.77 6.76
CA GLY A 459 -10.45 -8.48 5.49
C GLY A 459 -8.98 -8.10 5.70
N ASN A 460 -8.70 -7.20 6.64
CA ASN A 460 -7.34 -6.82 7.00
C ASN A 460 -6.50 -7.99 7.52
N LEU A 461 -7.11 -8.93 8.26
CA LEU A 461 -6.41 -10.14 8.69
C LEU A 461 -6.07 -11.07 7.49
N LEU A 462 -6.98 -11.18 6.52
CA LEU A 462 -6.75 -11.99 5.31
C LEU A 462 -5.58 -11.44 4.48
N ILE A 463 -5.38 -10.13 4.43
CA ILE A 463 -4.24 -9.50 3.73
C ILE A 463 -2.93 -10.03 4.28
N VAL A 464 -2.75 -9.99 5.61
CA VAL A 464 -1.53 -10.46 6.27
C VAL A 464 -1.25 -11.93 5.94
N ILE A 465 -2.30 -12.75 5.89
CA ILE A 465 -2.18 -14.17 5.54
C ILE A 465 -1.76 -14.32 4.07
N ILE A 466 -2.42 -13.63 3.14
CA ILE A 466 -2.13 -13.73 1.70
C ILE A 466 -0.70 -13.24 1.41
N GLU A 467 -0.29 -12.11 1.98
CA GLU A 467 1.06 -11.55 1.79
C GLU A 467 2.14 -12.48 2.38
N SER A 468 1.86 -13.18 3.49
CA SER A 468 2.82 -14.11 4.10
C SER A 468 3.07 -15.40 3.31
N LEU A 469 2.25 -15.70 2.29
CA LEU A 469 2.35 -16.93 1.53
C LEU A 469 3.31 -16.82 0.33
N GLU A 470 3.77 -15.63 -0.05
CA GLU A 470 4.69 -15.38 -1.18
C GLU A 470 4.35 -16.25 -2.41
N LEU A 471 3.07 -16.25 -2.81
CA LEU A 471 2.52 -17.23 -3.76
C LEU A 471 3.18 -17.17 -5.14
N PHE A 472 3.64 -16.00 -5.55
CA PHE A 472 4.26 -15.76 -6.85
C PHE A 472 5.47 -14.85 -6.72
N GLU A 473 6.51 -15.12 -7.53
CA GLU A 473 7.69 -14.25 -7.64
C GLU A 473 7.37 -12.94 -8.38
N LYS A 474 6.40 -12.98 -9.30
CA LYS A 474 5.99 -11.83 -10.12
C LYS A 474 4.76 -11.16 -9.55
N GLN A 475 4.88 -9.86 -9.30
CA GLN A 475 3.80 -9.02 -8.78
C GLN A 475 2.56 -8.99 -9.71
N SER A 476 2.75 -9.08 -11.02
CA SER A 476 1.66 -9.14 -11.99
C SER A 476 0.73 -10.34 -11.74
N ASN A 477 1.28 -11.49 -11.35
CA ASN A 477 0.51 -12.70 -11.05
C ASN A 477 -0.33 -12.54 -9.80
N ASP A 478 0.18 -11.87 -8.75
CA ASP A 478 -0.59 -11.54 -7.55
C ASP A 478 -1.81 -10.67 -7.91
N PHE A 479 -1.62 -9.65 -8.74
CA PHE A 479 -2.74 -8.79 -9.15
C PHE A 479 -3.76 -9.52 -10.03
N PHE A 480 -3.34 -10.45 -10.90
CA PHE A 480 -4.30 -11.30 -11.61
C PHE A 480 -5.06 -12.24 -10.68
N LEU A 481 -4.41 -12.81 -9.67
CA LEU A 481 -5.07 -13.59 -8.63
C LEU A 481 -6.12 -12.73 -7.92
N TYR A 482 -5.79 -11.51 -7.53
CA TYR A 482 -6.71 -10.58 -6.88
C TYR A 482 -7.89 -10.20 -7.76
N THR A 483 -7.66 -9.97 -9.06
CA THR A 483 -8.74 -9.82 -10.04
C THR A 483 -9.67 -11.04 -10.05
N GLY A 484 -9.11 -12.24 -10.15
CA GLY A 484 -9.88 -13.49 -10.19
C GLY A 484 -10.71 -13.70 -8.92
N LEU A 485 -10.10 -13.50 -7.75
CA LEU A 485 -10.77 -13.60 -6.45
C LEU A 485 -11.89 -12.56 -6.31
N MET A 486 -11.66 -11.31 -6.73
CA MET A 486 -12.69 -10.27 -6.69
C MET A 486 -13.88 -10.61 -7.60
N VAL A 487 -13.62 -11.11 -8.81
CA VAL A 487 -14.70 -11.53 -9.73
C VAL A 487 -15.53 -12.66 -9.12
N VAL A 488 -14.88 -13.69 -8.57
CA VAL A 488 -15.58 -14.81 -7.93
C VAL A 488 -16.40 -14.35 -6.73
N ASP A 489 -15.82 -13.48 -5.88
CA ASP A 489 -16.51 -12.91 -4.73
C ASP A 489 -17.72 -12.07 -5.14
N MET A 490 -17.60 -11.26 -6.20
CA MET A 490 -18.71 -10.46 -6.70
C MET A 490 -19.80 -11.28 -7.39
N LEU A 491 -19.45 -12.40 -8.02
CA LEU A 491 -20.44 -13.35 -8.53
C LEU A 491 -21.22 -14.02 -7.39
N LEU A 492 -20.54 -14.39 -6.30
CA LEU A 492 -21.19 -14.90 -5.09
C LEU A 492 -22.10 -13.83 -4.45
N PHE A 493 -21.59 -12.61 -4.30
CA PHE A 493 -22.37 -11.48 -3.76
C PHE A 493 -23.58 -11.16 -4.64
N MET A 494 -23.43 -11.17 -5.96
CA MET A 494 -24.54 -10.98 -6.91
C MET A 494 -25.59 -12.08 -6.78
N TRP A 495 -25.18 -13.35 -6.65
CA TRP A 495 -26.10 -14.47 -6.44
C TRP A 495 -26.88 -14.34 -5.13
N LEU A 496 -26.23 -13.93 -4.04
CA LEU A 496 -26.87 -13.65 -2.76
C LEU A 496 -27.83 -12.45 -2.86
N ALA A 497 -27.41 -11.39 -3.55
CA ALA A 497 -28.19 -10.17 -3.74
C ALA A 497 -29.48 -10.41 -4.52
N ILE A 498 -29.45 -11.23 -5.58
CA ILE A 498 -30.65 -11.58 -6.37
C ILE A 498 -31.69 -12.30 -5.51
N ARG A 499 -31.24 -13.08 -4.52
CA ARG A 499 -32.11 -13.83 -3.60
C ARG A 499 -32.52 -13.02 -2.37
N TYR A 500 -31.99 -11.80 -2.21
CA TYR A 500 -32.27 -10.97 -1.06
C TYR A 500 -33.65 -10.33 -1.18
N LYS A 501 -34.48 -10.54 -0.15
CA LYS A 501 -35.76 -9.84 -0.01
C LYS A 501 -35.57 -8.65 0.91
N TYR A 502 -35.77 -7.45 0.36
CA TYR A 502 -35.72 -6.21 1.12
C TYR A 502 -36.79 -6.17 2.21
N VAL A 503 -36.40 -5.64 3.38
CA VAL A 503 -37.32 -5.32 4.47
C VAL A 503 -38.07 -4.03 4.08
N THR A 504 -39.40 -4.07 4.06
CA THR A 504 -40.29 -2.95 3.72
C THR A 504 -40.77 -2.24 4.98
N ASP A 505 -41.18 -0.96 4.86
CA ASP A 505 -41.59 -0.14 6.01
C ASP A 505 -42.79 -0.72 6.79
N GLU A 506 -43.66 -1.50 6.13
CA GLU A 506 -44.75 -2.25 6.78
C GLU A 506 -44.25 -3.34 7.75
N ASP A 507 -43.09 -3.96 7.50
CA ASP A 507 -42.49 -4.93 8.41
C ASP A 507 -41.91 -4.25 9.66
N SER A 508 -41.56 -2.96 9.57
CA SER A 508 -41.08 -2.14 10.69
C SER A 508 -42.18 -1.45 11.49
N SER A 509 -43.30 -1.06 10.87
CA SER A 509 -44.42 -0.36 11.53
C SER A 509 -45.20 -1.25 12.51
N VAL A 510 -45.29 -2.55 12.23
CA VAL A 510 -45.79 -3.56 13.20
C VAL A 510 -44.97 -3.55 14.51
N GLY A 511 -43.69 -3.16 14.43
CA GLY A 511 -42.81 -2.96 15.58
C GLY A 511 -43.01 -1.63 16.30
N ASP A 512 -43.39 -0.56 15.60
CA ASP A 512 -43.56 0.77 16.20
C ASP A 512 -44.84 0.87 17.03
N GLU A 513 -45.97 0.30 16.57
CA GLU A 513 -47.23 0.30 17.34
C GLU A 513 -47.12 -0.43 18.68
N THR A 514 -46.28 -1.48 18.76
CA THR A 514 -46.01 -2.19 20.03
C THR A 514 -44.92 -1.53 20.89
N GLU A 515 -44.02 -0.71 20.32
CA GLU A 515 -43.04 0.06 21.11
C GLU A 515 -43.70 1.33 21.72
N LEU A 516 -44.60 1.99 20.99
CA LEU A 516 -45.43 3.10 21.50
C LEU A 516 -46.31 2.68 22.68
N ASN A 517 -46.94 1.50 22.59
CA ASN A 517 -47.76 0.96 23.69
C ASN A 517 -46.95 0.57 24.94
N ASN A 518 -45.65 0.29 24.81
CA ASN A 518 -44.76 0.02 25.95
C ASN A 518 -44.00 1.28 26.44
N ALA A 519 -43.90 2.33 25.61
CA ALA A 519 -43.20 3.56 25.91
C ALA A 519 -44.06 4.58 26.67
N GLU A 520 -45.39 4.45 26.67
CA GLU A 520 -46.27 5.29 27.51
C GLU A 520 -45.96 5.18 29.02
N ASP A 521 -45.30 4.11 29.46
CA ASP A 521 -44.88 3.90 30.85
C ASP A 521 -43.53 4.53 31.23
N SER A 522 -42.81 5.21 30.31
CA SER A 522 -41.49 5.81 30.61
C SER A 522 -41.35 7.27 30.16
N LYS A 523 -42.19 8.15 30.70
CA LYS A 523 -41.98 9.60 30.61
C LYS A 523 -40.71 10.03 31.36
N LYS A 524 -39.65 10.32 30.61
CA LYS A 524 -38.67 11.41 30.80
C LYS A 524 -37.61 11.36 29.70
N VAL A 525 -37.93 11.91 28.53
CA VAL A 525 -36.91 12.28 27.53
C VAL A 525 -36.63 13.76 27.71
N ALA A 526 -35.39 14.11 28.05
CA ALA A 526 -34.97 15.51 28.20
C ALA A 526 -34.99 16.22 26.83
N ASN A 527 -35.32 17.51 26.86
CA ASN A 527 -35.43 18.41 25.69
C ASN A 527 -34.07 18.55 24.96
N GLY A 528 -33.77 17.64 24.04
CA GLY A 528 -32.73 17.82 23.02
C GLY A 528 -33.32 18.39 21.74
N VAL A 529 -32.48 19.01 20.90
CA VAL A 529 -32.89 19.48 19.57
C VAL A 529 -33.11 18.26 18.67
N ASP A 530 -34.31 18.12 18.11
CA ASP A 530 -34.59 17.06 17.14
C ASP A 530 -33.82 17.33 15.84
N ASN A 531 -33.16 16.30 15.31
CA ASN A 531 -32.36 16.41 14.10
C ASN A 531 -33.24 16.06 12.89
N PRO A 532 -33.61 17.03 12.03
CA PRO A 532 -34.50 16.80 10.90
C PRO A 532 -33.94 15.83 9.85
N ALA A 533 -32.63 15.53 9.86
CA ALA A 533 -32.04 14.51 9.00
C ALA A 533 -32.49 13.07 9.34
N PHE A 534 -33.06 12.86 10.54
CA PHE A 534 -33.63 11.58 10.95
C PHE A 534 -35.17 11.51 10.79
N GLU A 535 -35.83 12.61 10.43
CA GLU A 535 -37.28 12.65 10.20
C GLU A 535 -37.67 12.44 8.72
N GLN A 536 -36.74 12.63 7.79
CA GLN A 536 -37.01 12.56 6.34
C GLN A 536 -36.98 11.16 5.71
N ASN A 537 -36.96 10.10 6.53
CA ASN A 537 -37.18 8.72 6.06
C ASN A 537 -38.51 8.14 6.56
N ASN A 538 -39.47 9.01 6.91
CA ASN A 538 -40.86 8.62 7.20
C ASN A 538 -41.74 8.68 5.96
#